data_AF-A0A1S2N877-F1
#
_entry.id   AF-A0A1S2N877-F1
#
_cell.length_a   1.000
_cell.length_b   1.000
_cell.length_c   1.000
_cell.angle_alpha   90.00
_cell.angle_beta   90.00
_cell.angle_gamma   90.00
#
_symmetry.space_group_name_H-M   'P 1'
#
loop_
_entity.id
_entity.type
_entity.pdbx_description
1 polymer ?
#
loop_
_entity_poly.entity_id
_entity_poly.type
_entity_poly.pdbx_seq_one_letter_code
_entity_poly.pdbx_strand_id
1 'polypeptide(L)' 'MDPQQFWQIHRGVIVAARHVAGTRTDFRGRLHVKLKGRDEQLVVSRNYMDVFRQM' A
#
# COMPACT_ATOMS: atom_id res chain seq x y z
N MET A 1 -5.75 -11.98 -10.54
CA MET A 1 -6.27 -11.00 -9.55
C MET A 1 -6.37 -9.66 -10.26
N ASP A 2 -7.44 -8.90 -10.04
CA ASP A 2 -7.61 -7.58 -10.66
C ASP A 2 -6.67 -6.55 -9.99
N PRO A 3 -5.65 -6.04 -10.70
CA PRO A 3 -4.70 -5.08 -10.14
C PRO A 3 -5.32 -3.72 -9.81
N GLN A 4 -6.51 -3.40 -10.35
CA GLN A 4 -7.22 -2.17 -10.02
C GLN A 4 -7.95 -2.29 -8.67
N GLN A 5 -8.34 -3.51 -8.29
CA GLN A 5 -9.06 -3.76 -7.04
C GLN A 5 -8.15 -4.21 -5.90
N PHE A 6 -7.02 -4.84 -6.22
CA PHE A 6 -6.12 -5.42 -5.24
C PHE A 6 -4.67 -5.11 -5.56
N TRP A 7 -3.96 -4.58 -4.57
CA TRP A 7 -2.58 -4.15 -4.69
C TRP A 7 -1.68 -5.06 -3.87
N GLN A 8 -0.74 -5.70 -4.54
CA GLN A 8 0.35 -6.37 -3.85
C GLN A 8 1.31 -5.32 -3.33
N ILE A 9 1.56 -5.31 -2.02
CA ILE A 9 2.44 -4.32 -1.36
C ILE A 9 3.72 -4.94 -0.81
N HIS A 10 3.76 -6.27 -0.74
CA HIS A 10 4.90 -7.07 -0.31
C HIS A 10 4.80 -8.45 -0.97
N ARG A 11 5.89 -9.22 -1.01
CA ARG A 11 5.94 -10.55 -1.67
C ARG A 11 4.85 -11.54 -1.26
N GLY A 12 4.25 -11.37 -0.09
CA GLY A 12 3.16 -12.20 0.43
C GLY A 12 2.02 -11.39 1.04
N VAL A 13 1.90 -10.10 0.71
CA VAL A 13 0.86 -9.22 1.26
C VAL A 13 0.13 -8.51 0.14
N ILE A 14 -1.20 -8.62 0.15
CA ILE A 14 -2.09 -7.99 -0.80
C ILE A 14 -3.17 -7.25 -0.03
N VAL A 15 -3.49 -6.03 -0.45
CA VAL A 15 -4.56 -5.21 0.13
C VAL A 15 -5.62 -4.90 -0.91
N ALA A 16 -6.87 -4.73 -0.48
CA ALA A 16 -7.94 -4.26 -1.35
C ALA A 16 -7.86 -2.73 -1.48
N ALA A 17 -7.74 -2.22 -2.71
CA ALA A 17 -7.61 -0.80 -3.04
C ALA A 17 -8.71 0.06 -2.39
N ARG A 18 -9.96 -0.41 -2.41
CA ARG A 18 -11.11 0.29 -1.81
C ARG A 18 -10.99 0.54 -0.30
N HIS A 19 -10.16 -0.25 0.39
CA HIS A 19 -9.89 -0.12 1.82
C HIS A 19 -8.63 0.70 2.12
N VAL A 20 -7.89 1.15 1.11
CA VAL A 20 -6.76 2.06 1.33
C VAL A 20 -7.31 3.43 1.69
N ALA A 21 -6.84 3.97 2.82
CA ALA A 21 -7.18 5.31 3.30
C ALA A 21 -6.19 6.37 2.78
N GLY A 22 -4.96 5.95 2.48
CA GLY A 22 -3.92 6.80 1.92
C GLY A 22 -2.54 6.18 2.10
N THR A 23 -1.52 6.89 1.64
CA THR A 23 -0.12 6.51 1.79
C THR A 23 0.65 7.60 2.52
N ARG A 24 1.76 7.21 3.15
CA ARG A 24 2.69 8.13 3.81
C ARG A 24 4.11 7.66 3.60
N THR A 25 5.00 8.57 3.28
CA THR A 25 6.45 8.30 3.27
C THR A 25 7.04 8.66 4.64
N ASP A 26 7.82 7.76 5.23
CA ASP A 26 8.54 8.04 6.46
C ASP A 26 9.84 8.82 6.21
N PHE A 27 10.52 9.23 7.29
CA PHE A 27 11.78 9.98 7.21
C PHE A 27 12.94 9.19 6.59
N ARG A 28 12.80 7.86 6.42
CA ARG A 28 13.78 6.99 5.76
C ARG A 28 13.41 6.72 4.30
N GLY A 29 12.38 7.38 3.78
CA GLY A 29 11.90 7.20 2.41
C GLY A 29 11.09 5.91 2.19
N ARG A 30 10.67 5.21 3.25
CA ARG A 30 9.80 4.04 3.10
C ARG A 30 8.36 4.48 2.94
N LEU A 31 7.68 3.92 1.94
CA LEU A 31 6.26 4.12 1.73
C LEU A 31 5.47 3.19 2.66
N HIS A 32 4.46 3.76 3.31
CA HIS A 32 3.52 3.05 4.17
C HIS A 32 2.11 3.25 3.61
N VAL A 33 1.29 2.19 3.65
CA VAL A 33 -0.13 2.26 3.31
C VAL A 33 -0.97 2.19 4.58
N LYS A 34 -1.93 3.10 4.71
CA LYS A 34 -2.92 3.11 5.78
C LYS A 34 -4.22 2.50 5.28
N LEU A 35 -4.84 1.63 6.07
CA LEU A 35 -6.14 1.04 5.76
C LEU A 35 -7.28 1.76 6.50
N LYS A 36 -8.47 1.79 5.90
CA LYS A 36 -9.69 2.32 6.52
C LYS A 36 -10.06 1.45 7.72
N GLY A 37 -10.37 2.08 8.85
CA GLY A 37 -10.77 1.38 10.08
C GLY A 37 -9.67 0.56 10.76
N ARG A 38 -8.39 0.79 10.42
CA ARG A 38 -7.24 0.19 11.09
C ARG A 38 -6.21 1.26 11.42
N ASP A 39 -5.65 1.18 12.63
CA ASP A 39 -4.58 2.09 13.07
C ASP A 39 -3.20 1.67 12.57
N GLU A 40 -3.05 0.39 12.20
CA GLU A 40 -1.81 -0.15 11.66
C GLU A 40 -1.47 0.47 10.29
N GLN A 41 -0.18 0.74 10.09
CA GLN A 41 0.41 1.12 8.82
C GLN A 41 1.25 -0.04 8.29
N LEU A 42 1.00 -0.43 7.05
CA LEU A 42 1.71 -1.53 6.41
C LEU A 42 2.83 -0.97 5.53
N VAL A 43 4.05 -1.47 5.72
CA VAL A 43 5.20 -1.08 4.89
C VAL A 43 5.02 -1.62 3.48
N VAL A 44 5.16 -0.75 2.48
CA VAL A 44 5.21 -1.12 1.07
C VAL A 44 6.66 -1.44 0.69
N SER A 45 6.88 -2.62 0.14
CA SER A 45 8.17 -3.01 -0.44
C SER A 45 8.51 -2.17 -1.67
N ARG A 46 9.79 -1.82 -1.84
CA ARG A 46 10.27 -1.01 -2.98
C ARG A 46 9.83 -1.56 -4.34
N ASN A 47 9.84 -2.88 -4.52
CA ASN A 47 9.45 -3.55 -5.77
C ASN A 47 7.97 -3.37 -6.14
N TYR A 48 7.15 -2.87 -5.20
CA TYR A 48 5.71 -2.73 -5.35
C TYR A 48 5.22 -1.29 -5.19
N MET A 49 6.13 -0.30 -5.14
CA MET A 49 5.74 1.10 -4.99
C MET A 49 4.97 1.65 -6.19
N ASP A 50 5.18 1.05 -7.38
CA ASP A 50 4.66 1.56 -8.64
C ASP A 50 3.13 1.54 -8.73
N VAL A 51 2.47 0.63 -7.99
CA VAL A 51 1.01 0.55 -7.90
C VAL A 51 0.39 1.78 -7.22
N PHE A 52 1.19 2.56 -6.49
CA PHE A 52 0.75 3.78 -5.80
C PHE A 52 1.07 5.06 -6.57
N ARG A 53 1.70 5.00 -7.75
CA ARG A 53 2.07 6.21 -8.53
C ARG A 53 0.87 6.95 -9.14
N GLN A 54 -0.26 6.26 -9.32
CA GLN A 54 -1.48 6.81 -9.92
C GLN A 54 -2.58 7.05 -8.89
N MET A 55 -2.27 6.86 -7.62
CA MET A 55 -3.20 7.08 -6.51
C MET A 55 -3.34 8.57 -6.19
#